data_AF-A0A1C4KE02-F1
#
_entry.id   AF-A0A1C4KE02-F1
#
_cell.length_a   1.000
_cell.length_b   1.000
_cell.length_c   1.000
_cell.angle_alpha   90.00
_cell.angle_beta   90.00
_cell.angle_gamma   90.00
#
_symmetry.space_group_name_H-M   'P 1'
#
loop_
_entity.id
_entity.type
_entity.pdbx_description
1 polymer ?
#
loop_
_entity_poly.entity_id
_entity_poly.type
_entity_poly.pdbx_seq_one_letter_code
_entity_poly.pdbx_strand_id
1 'polypeptide(L)'
;MPDRAVDGPEQAALRLLRERRGLLVHGPAGIGKSTLLAAVAAAASDEGVTVLRCSPGPEDTGLPYLGLIDLFARIPDEVVAALSPGPRGALLTALLHRPGPGRRPDGL
;
A
#
# COMPACT_ATOMS: atom_id res chain seq x y z
N MET A 1 -19.85 19.72 -29.00
CA MET A 1 -18.56 19.46 -28.31
C MET A 1 -18.90 18.67 -27.06
N PRO A 2 -18.46 17.42 -26.86
CA PRO A 2 -18.71 16.78 -25.58
C PRO A 2 -17.84 17.45 -24.53
N ASP A 3 -18.49 17.75 -23.41
CA ASP A 3 -17.98 18.21 -22.14
C ASP A 3 -16.72 17.40 -21.77
N ARG A 4 -15.56 18.06 -21.66
CA ARG A 4 -14.38 17.42 -21.08
C ARG A 4 -14.69 17.29 -19.59
N ALA A 5 -15.32 16.17 -19.21
CA ALA A 5 -15.33 15.72 -17.83
C ALA A 5 -13.88 15.83 -17.35
N VAL A 6 -13.62 16.78 -16.46
CA VAL A 6 -12.32 16.88 -15.82
C VAL A 6 -12.18 15.54 -15.11
N ASP A 7 -11.26 14.71 -15.59
CA ASP A 7 -10.97 13.42 -14.96
C ASP A 7 -10.82 13.68 -13.46
N GLY A 8 -11.57 12.94 -12.65
CA GLY A 8 -11.47 12.98 -11.20
C GLY A 8 -10.02 12.78 -10.76
N PRO A 9 -9.63 13.34 -9.60
CA PRO A 9 -8.25 13.26 -9.13
C PRO A 9 -7.75 11.81 -9.02
N GLU A 10 -8.64 10.83 -8.82
CA GLU A 10 -8.34 9.40 -8.83
C GLU A 10 -7.89 8.88 -10.20
N GLN A 11 -8.51 9.33 -11.30
CA GLN A 11 -8.13 8.91 -12.65
C GLN A 11 -6.80 9.56 -13.07
N ALA A 12 -6.57 10.80 -12.65
CA ALA A 12 -5.27 11.45 -12.83
C ALA A 12 -4.16 10.70 -12.06
N ALA A 13 -4.41 10.30 -10.81
CA ALA A 13 -3.47 9.52 -10.01
C ALA A 13 -3.20 8.14 -10.61
N LEU A 14 -4.22 7.43 -11.10
CA LEU A 14 -4.06 6.14 -11.78
C LEU A 14 -3.21 6.25 -13.04
N ARG A 15 -3.44 7.30 -13.85
CA ARG A 15 -2.62 7.56 -15.04
C ARG A 15 -1.15 7.75 -14.68
N LEU A 16 -0.86 8.57 -13.67
CA LEU A 16 0.51 8.77 -13.19
C LEU A 16 1.14 7.48 -12.66
N LEU A 17 0.39 6.64 -11.95
CA LEU A 17 0.86 5.35 -11.45
C LEU A 17 1.16 4.34 -12.57
N ARG A 18 0.50 4.44 -13.72
CA ARG A 18 0.82 3.59 -14.89
C ARG A 18 2.11 4.04 -15.59
N GLU A 19 2.40 5.33 -15.56
CA GLU A 19 3.56 5.93 -16.22
C GLU A 19 4.83 5.96 -15.33
N ARG A 20 4.65 5.82 -14.01
CA ARG A 20 5.69 5.97 -12.99
C ARG A 20 5.71 4.78 -12.04
N ARG A 21 6.74 4.68 -11.19
CA ARG A 21 6.89 3.58 -10.23
C ARG A 21 6.24 3.86 -8.86
N GLY A 22 5.73 5.06 -8.63
CA GLY A 22 5.09 5.46 -7.37
C GLY A 22 4.64 6.92 -7.40
N LEU A 23 3.79 7.27 -6.44
CA LEU A 23 3.23 8.61 -6.29
C LEU A 23 3.22 9.00 -4.80
N LEU A 24 3.64 10.22 -4.48
CA LEU A 24 3.52 10.81 -3.16
C LEU A 24 2.35 11.80 -3.14
N VAL A 25 1.37 11.55 -2.27
CA VAL A 25 0.24 12.46 -2.04
C VAL A 25 0.45 13.18 -0.72
N HIS A 26 0.60 14.50 -0.76
CA HIS A 26 0.80 15.34 0.43
C HIS A 26 -0.19 16.51 0.45
N GLY A 27 -0.44 17.04 1.65
CA GLY A 27 -1.37 18.15 1.84
C GLY A 27 -1.85 18.25 3.29
N PRO A 28 -2.55 19.34 3.65
CA PRO A 28 -2.99 19.59 5.02
C PRO A 28 -3.93 18.49 5.55
N ALA A 29 -4.06 18.42 6.88
CA ALA A 29 -5.05 17.56 7.50
C ALA A 29 -6.45 17.89 6.97
N GLY A 30 -7.27 16.87 6.71
CA GLY A 30 -8.65 17.05 6.22
C GLY A 30 -8.82 17.31 4.71
N ILE A 31 -7.75 17.50 3.91
CA ILE A 31 -7.88 17.77 2.46
C ILE A 31 -8.41 16.58 1.62
N GLY A 32 -8.69 15.43 2.25
CA GLY A 32 -9.24 14.26 1.55
C GLY A 32 -8.21 13.28 0.98
N LYS A 33 -6.95 13.28 1.45
CA LYS A 33 -5.92 12.32 0.98
C LYS A 33 -6.35 10.86 1.10
N SER A 34 -6.92 10.48 2.25
CA SER A 34 -7.41 9.11 2.49
C SER A 34 -8.58 8.76 1.56
N THR A 35 -9.45 9.73 1.29
CA THR A 35 -10.56 9.60 0.34
C THR A 35 -10.05 9.39 -1.08
N LEU A 36 -9.07 10.18 -1.53
CA LEU A 36 -8.44 10.03 -2.84
C LEU A 36 -7.79 8.65 -2.98
N LEU A 37 -6.98 8.22 -2.01
CA LEU A 37 -6.34 6.90 -2.05
C LEU A 37 -7.36 5.76 -2.03
N ALA A 38 -8.52 5.96 -1.38
CA ALA A 38 -9.61 4.99 -1.42
C ALA A 38 -10.28 4.92 -2.79
N ALA A 39 -10.52 6.06 -3.45
CA ALA A 39 -11.07 6.11 -4.80
C ALA A 39 -10.12 5.49 -5.83
N VAL A 40 -8.82 5.79 -5.76
CA VAL A 40 -7.79 5.17 -6.62
C VAL A 40 -7.77 3.66 -6.46
N ALA A 41 -7.81 3.16 -5.21
CA ALA A 41 -7.83 1.73 -4.94
C ALA A 41 -9.10 1.04 -5.48
N ALA A 42 -10.26 1.66 -5.30
CA ALA A 42 -11.52 1.14 -5.82
C ALA A 42 -11.48 1.05 -7.35
N ALA A 43 -11.11 2.15 -8.02
CA ALA A 43 -11.03 2.19 -9.47
C ALA A 43 -9.99 1.20 -10.04
N ALA A 44 -8.82 1.02 -9.41
CA ALA A 44 -7.87 -0.01 -9.82
C ALA A 44 -8.43 -1.44 -9.63
N SER A 45 -9.16 -1.66 -8.53
CA SER A 45 -9.78 -2.97 -8.26
C SER A 45 -10.89 -3.29 -9.27
N ASP A 46 -11.67 -2.30 -9.68
CA ASP A 46 -12.71 -2.45 -10.71
C ASP A 46 -12.12 -2.81 -12.09
N GLU A 47 -10.86 -2.45 -12.33
CA GLU A 47 -10.09 -2.86 -13.51
C GLU A 47 -9.41 -4.24 -13.36
N GLY A 48 -9.64 -4.94 -12.24
CA GLY A 48 -9.06 -6.26 -11.97
C GLY A 48 -7.63 -6.24 -11.40
N VAL A 49 -7.10 -5.07 -11.02
CA VAL A 49 -5.80 -4.97 -10.36
C VAL A 49 -5.92 -5.42 -8.90
N THR A 50 -5.04 -6.31 -8.45
CA THR A 50 -4.95 -6.65 -7.02
C THR A 50 -4.38 -5.47 -6.25
N VAL A 51 -5.18 -4.87 -5.37
CA VAL A 51 -4.76 -3.73 -4.55
C VAL A 51 -4.46 -4.16 -3.12
N LEU A 52 -3.23 -3.90 -2.68
CA LEU A 52 -2.78 -4.07 -1.30
C LEU A 52 -2.77 -2.72 -0.59
N ARG A 53 -3.46 -2.61 0.56
CA ARG A 53 -3.54 -1.36 1.34
C ARG A 53 -3.16 -1.58 2.81
N CYS A 54 -2.29 -0.72 3.31
CA CYS A 54 -2.05 -0.54 4.74
C CYS A 54 -2.31 0.93 5.11
N SER A 55 -2.67 1.17 6.37
CA SER A 55 -2.88 2.50 6.95
C SER A 55 -2.34 2.48 8.37
N PRO A 56 -1.01 2.40 8.55
CA PRO A 56 -0.40 2.31 9.87
C PRO A 56 -0.79 3.52 10.73
N GLY A 57 -1.12 3.25 11.98
CA GLY A 57 -1.44 4.24 13.00
C GLY A 57 -0.18 4.78 13.71
N PRO A 58 -0.34 5.79 14.57
CA PRO A 58 0.76 6.31 15.39
C PRO A 58 1.48 5.23 16.21
N GLU A 59 0.74 4.23 16.70
CA GLU A 59 1.23 3.08 17.47
C GLU A 59 2.23 2.20 16.71
N ASP A 60 2.18 2.21 15.38
CA ASP A 60 3.02 1.37 14.52
C ASP A 60 4.41 1.97 14.26
N THR A 61 4.65 3.21 14.70
CA THR A 61 5.89 3.96 14.42
C THR A 61 7.15 3.21 14.89
N GLY A 62 7.04 2.41 15.94
CA GLY A 62 8.14 1.61 16.51
C GLY A 62 8.29 0.21 15.91
N LEU A 63 7.51 -0.15 14.90
CA LEU A 63 7.43 -1.52 14.35
C LEU A 63 7.90 -1.54 12.89
N PRO A 64 9.22 -1.72 12.65
CA PRO A 64 9.77 -1.75 11.30
C PRO A 64 9.06 -2.78 10.43
N TYR A 65 8.68 -2.34 9.23
CA TYR A 65 8.11 -3.19 8.19
C TYR A 65 6.76 -3.84 8.53
N LEU A 66 6.10 -3.51 9.65
CA LEU A 66 4.81 -4.10 10.03
C LEU A 66 3.77 -4.00 8.90
N GLY A 67 3.63 -2.82 8.30
CA GLY A 67 2.70 -2.63 7.18
C GLY A 67 3.01 -3.53 5.99
N LEU A 68 4.29 -3.81 5.69
CA LEU A 68 4.65 -4.75 4.61
C LEU A 68 4.33 -6.19 5.00
N ILE A 69 4.60 -6.58 6.24
CA ILE A 69 4.26 -7.90 6.76
C ILE A 69 2.76 -8.15 6.67
N ASP A 70 1.94 -7.20 7.12
CA ASP A 70 0.49 -7.31 7.10
C ASP A 70 -0.10 -7.35 5.68
N LEU A 71 0.51 -6.60 4.75
CA LEU A 71 0.11 -6.60 3.35
C LEU A 71 0.37 -7.94 2.68
N PHE A 72 1.56 -8.50 2.88
CA PHE A 72 2.00 -9.71 2.19
C PHE A 72 1.60 -11.00 2.91
N ALA A 73 1.14 -10.94 4.16
CA ALA A 73 0.56 -12.09 4.87
C ALA A 73 -0.66 -12.71 4.16
N ARG A 74 -1.30 -11.97 3.26
CA ARG A 74 -2.48 -12.40 2.48
C ARG A 74 -2.12 -12.81 1.05
N ILE A 75 -0.85 -12.68 0.67
CA ILE A 75 -0.37 -12.97 -0.67
C ILE A 75 0.25 -14.38 -0.68
N PRO A 76 -0.14 -15.24 -1.62
CA PRO A 76 0.47 -16.56 -1.74
C PRO A 76 1.99 -16.47 -2.01
N ASP A 77 2.76 -17.37 -1.41
CA ASP A 77 4.22 -17.39 -1.52
C ASP A 77 4.70 -17.52 -2.97
N GLU A 78 3.94 -18.18 -3.84
CA GLU A 78 4.25 -18.31 -5.26
C GLU A 78 4.28 -16.95 -5.99
N VAL A 79 3.43 -16.00 -5.59
CA VAL A 79 3.41 -14.65 -6.18
C VAL A 79 4.68 -13.90 -5.76
N VAL A 80 5.09 -14.03 -4.49
CA VAL A 80 6.34 -13.46 -4.00
C VAL A 80 7.56 -14.10 -4.68
N ALA A 81 7.51 -15.42 -4.92
CA ALA A 81 8.56 -16.15 -5.60
C ALA A 81 8.74 -15.72 -7.07
N ALA A 82 7.67 -15.28 -7.73
CA ALA A 82 7.67 -14.78 -9.10
C ALA A 82 8.22 -13.36 -9.26
N LEU A 83 8.44 -12.63 -8.15
CA LEU A 83 9.07 -11.30 -8.21
C LEU A 83 10.50 -11.38 -8.73
N SER A 84 10.92 -10.33 -9.45
CA SER A 84 12.31 -10.21 -9.89
C SER A 84 13.28 -10.23 -8.68
N PRO A 85 14.54 -10.71 -8.86
CA PRO A 85 15.43 -11.01 -7.73
C PRO A 85 15.66 -9.85 -6.76
N GLY A 86 15.76 -8.61 -7.26
CA GLY A 86 15.96 -7.42 -6.42
C GLY A 86 14.78 -7.14 -5.47
N PRO A 87 13.58 -6.84 -5.99
CA PRO A 87 12.38 -6.65 -5.18
C PRO A 87 12.05 -7.85 -4.28
N ARG A 88 12.25 -9.08 -4.77
CA ARG A 88 12.07 -10.30 -3.97
C ARG A 88 13.00 -10.31 -2.77
N GLY A 89 14.29 -10.06 -2.96
CA GLY A 89 15.28 -10.02 -1.88
C GLY A 89 14.94 -8.96 -0.85
N ALA A 90 14.63 -7.73 -1.29
CA ALA A 90 14.23 -6.64 -0.40
C ALA A 90 12.97 -6.96 0.41
N LEU A 91 11.97 -7.56 -0.22
CA LEU A 91 10.73 -7.97 0.45
C LEU A 91 11.00 -9.09 1.46
N LEU A 92 11.74 -10.13 1.08
CA LEU A 92 12.10 -11.22 2.00
C LEU A 92 12.90 -10.70 3.19
N THR A 93 13.84 -9.77 2.98
CA THR A 93 14.52 -9.10 4.09
C THR A 93 13.49 -8.45 5.01
N ALA A 94 12.57 -7.62 4.51
CA ALA A 94 11.55 -6.99 5.35
C ALA A 94 10.64 -8.01 6.08
N LEU A 95 10.22 -9.09 5.41
CA LEU A 95 9.34 -10.13 5.98
C LEU A 95 10.04 -11.00 7.03
N LEU A 96 11.34 -11.25 6.89
CA LEU A 96 12.13 -11.99 7.89
C LEU A 96 12.35 -11.19 9.19
N HIS A 97 12.13 -9.87 9.16
CA HIS A 97 12.10 -9.02 10.36
C HIS A 97 10.76 -9.06 11.10
N ARG A 98 9.88 -10.03 10.79
CA ARG A 98 8.59 -10.20 11.48
C ARG A 98 8.82 -10.17 12.99
N PRO A 99 8.29 -9.19 13.74
CA PRO A 99 8.32 -9.26 15.18
C PRO A 99 7.66 -10.59 15.57
N GLY A 100 8.38 -11.43 16.31
CA GLY A 100 7.82 -12.66 16.85
C GLY A 100 6.52 -12.33 17.62
N PRO A 101 5.57 -13.29 17.75
CA PRO A 101 4.32 -13.03 18.46
C PRO A 101 4.66 -12.37 19.81
N GLY A 102 4.20 -11.13 19.96
CA GLY A 102 4.58 -10.25 21.05
C GLY A 102 4.43 -11.00 22.37
N ARG A 103 5.55 -11.17 23.07
CA ARG A 103 5.50 -11.48 24.49
C ARG A 103 4.64 -10.39 25.12
N ARG A 104 3.46 -10.76 25.61
CA ARG A 104 2.67 -9.86 26.47
C ARG A 104 3.62 -9.37 27.56
N PRO A 105 3.72 -8.06 27.82
CA PRO A 105 4.37 -7.63 29.05
C PRO A 105 3.60 -8.32 30.18
N ASP A 106 4.29 -9.22 30.87
CA ASP A 106 3.80 -9.86 32.07
C ASP A 106 3.36 -8.73 33.00
N GLY A 107 2.08 -8.72 33.35
CA GLY A 107 1.53 -7.68 34.21
C GLY A 107 2.28 -7.64 35.53
N LEU A 108 2.59 -6.41 35.95
CA LEU A 108 2.73 -6.05 37.36
C LEU A 108 2.10 -4.69 37.58
#